data_AF-Q4D7P1-F1
#
_entry.id   AF-Q4D7P1-F1
#
_cell.length_a   1.000
_cell.length_b   1.000
_cell.length_c   1.000
_cell.angle_alpha   90.00
_cell.angle_beta   90.00
_cell.angle_gamma   90.00
#
_symmetry.space_group_name_H-M   'P 1'
#
loop_
_entity.id
_entity.type
_entity.pdbx_description
1 polymer ?
#
loop_
_entity_poly.entity_id
_entity_poly.type
_entity_poly.pdbx_seq_one_letter_code
_entity_poly.pdbx_strand_id
1 'polypeptide(L)'
;MASVGPRLAWRQKIRIHLKAICQAVPISILIVAEGRDLYYRATWQVTELPPSELQTGDVIVICNRWYTLPRLDHMLYSLLSKVLLKSTWDDVGFIWVQDGVPHICFCDFEGAKVLSMESFVESRMPRGMAVRKLTVDDPHAGRTLISSVAAFFAVEAQKLTPHPWYLFSASTRHGQENKYYEFMVEMWRQRRKIYEMGKRNASSLAIKGQTEKLREMEVMQKHLATFQKQETSFRLFNGSLVASFLATFDLLDRNLPSPSRYVPQDFAHDLPFKRVAMLEEPVVFFRN
;
A
#
# COMPACT_ATOMS: atom_id res chain seq x y z
N MET A 1 -29.94 -31.20 -38.42
CA MET A 1 -29.11 -30.21 -37.71
C MET A 1 -29.43 -28.83 -38.28
N ALA A 2 -30.33 -28.08 -37.64
CA ALA A 2 -30.82 -26.81 -38.17
C ALA A 2 -29.79 -25.70 -37.95
N SER A 3 -29.01 -25.38 -38.97
CA SER A 3 -28.08 -24.24 -39.01
C SER A 3 -28.70 -22.99 -39.67
N VAL A 4 -30.04 -22.89 -39.70
CA VAL A 4 -30.74 -21.71 -40.21
C VAL A 4 -30.97 -20.73 -39.07
N GLY A 5 -29.89 -20.15 -38.57
CA GLY A 5 -29.97 -18.93 -37.76
C GLY A 5 -30.06 -17.71 -38.68
N PRO A 6 -30.81 -16.65 -38.33
CA PRO A 6 -30.88 -15.45 -39.14
C PRO A 6 -29.48 -14.87 -39.35
N ARG A 7 -29.07 -14.71 -40.62
CA ARG A 7 -27.80 -14.05 -40.99
C ARG A 7 -27.92 -12.55 -40.69
N LEU A 8 -27.70 -12.20 -39.42
CA LEU A 8 -27.54 -10.81 -38.98
C LEU A 8 -26.45 -10.14 -39.82
N ALA A 9 -26.77 -8.98 -40.38
CA ALA A 9 -25.78 -8.17 -41.09
C ALA A 9 -24.61 -7.85 -40.15
N TRP A 10 -23.38 -7.80 -40.67
CA TRP A 10 -22.16 -7.55 -39.89
C TRP A 10 -22.31 -6.37 -38.90
N ARG A 11 -22.92 -5.27 -39.35
CA ARG A 11 -23.18 -4.09 -38.50
C ARG A 11 -24.08 -4.40 -37.30
N GLN A 12 -25.10 -5.24 -37.48
CA GLN A 12 -25.99 -5.67 -36.40
C GLN A 12 -25.26 -6.62 -35.44
N LYS A 13 -24.41 -7.53 -35.95
CA LYS A 13 -23.57 -8.39 -35.10
C LYS A 13 -22.64 -7.56 -34.21
N ILE A 14 -21.91 -6.60 -34.78
CA ILE A 14 -21.05 -5.69 -33.99
C ILE A 14 -21.88 -4.98 -32.93
N ARG A 15 -23.03 -4.41 -33.29
CA ARG A 15 -23.86 -3.64 -32.36
C ARG A 15 -24.36 -4.50 -31.18
N ILE A 16 -24.76 -5.75 -31.45
CA ILE A 16 -25.18 -6.70 -30.42
C ILE A 16 -23.99 -7.09 -29.53
N HIS A 17 -22.84 -7.42 -30.11
CA HIS A 17 -21.64 -7.76 -29.33
C HIS A 17 -21.16 -6.59 -28.48
N LEU A 18 -21.14 -5.37 -29.03
CA LEU A 18 -20.76 -4.17 -28.27
C LEU A 18 -21.73 -3.95 -27.11
N LYS A 19 -23.04 -4.07 -27.34
CA LYS A 19 -24.06 -3.95 -26.29
C LYS A 19 -23.89 -5.02 -25.21
N ALA A 20 -23.62 -6.26 -25.61
CA ALA A 20 -23.35 -7.35 -24.68
C ALA A 20 -22.09 -7.10 -23.85
N ILE A 21 -21.01 -6.62 -24.47
CA ILE A 21 -19.75 -6.25 -23.77
C ILE A 21 -20.01 -5.09 -22.79
N CYS A 22 -20.72 -4.04 -23.23
CA CYS A 22 -21.06 -2.89 -22.38
C CYS A 22 -21.96 -3.26 -21.19
N GLN A 23 -22.70 -4.38 -21.25
CA GLN A 23 -23.48 -4.88 -20.13
C GLN A 23 -22.69 -5.86 -19.27
N ALA A 24 -21.98 -6.80 -19.89
CA ALA A 24 -21.26 -7.86 -19.19
C ALA A 24 -20.04 -7.33 -18.42
N VAL A 25 -19.31 -6.36 -18.98
CA VAL A 25 -18.09 -5.84 -18.36
C VAL A 25 -18.40 -5.13 -17.03
N PRO A 26 -19.34 -4.18 -16.93
CA PRO A 26 -19.68 -3.55 -15.65
C PRO A 26 -20.17 -4.56 -14.61
N ILE A 27 -21.02 -5.51 -14.99
CA ILE A 27 -21.51 -6.56 -14.08
C ILE A 27 -20.34 -7.41 -13.58
N SER A 28 -19.41 -7.79 -14.46
CA SER A 28 -18.23 -8.58 -14.09
C SER A 28 -17.33 -7.81 -13.13
N ILE A 29 -17.08 -6.52 -13.38
CA ILE A 29 -16.31 -5.63 -12.50
C ILE A 29 -16.95 -5.57 -11.12
N LEU A 30 -18.27 -5.37 -11.04
CA LEU A 30 -19.00 -5.33 -9.77
C LEU A 30 -18.93 -6.67 -9.04
N ILE A 31 -19.13 -7.79 -9.73
CA ILE A 31 -19.03 -9.13 -9.12
C ILE A 31 -17.62 -9.37 -8.57
N VAL A 32 -16.58 -9.01 -9.33
CA VAL A 32 -15.19 -9.19 -8.89
C VAL A 32 -14.87 -8.29 -7.70
N ALA A 33 -15.24 -7.00 -7.74
CA ALA A 33 -14.98 -6.08 -6.64
C ALA A 33 -15.77 -6.47 -5.38
N GLU A 34 -17.09 -6.64 -5.50
CA GLU A 34 -17.97 -6.90 -4.37
C GLU A 34 -17.87 -8.32 -3.84
N GLY A 35 -17.82 -9.32 -4.73
CA GLY A 35 -17.72 -10.72 -4.34
C GLY A 35 -16.41 -11.02 -3.63
N ARG A 36 -15.29 -10.45 -4.11
CA ARG A 36 -13.99 -10.57 -3.46
C ARG A 36 -13.99 -9.85 -2.11
N ASP A 37 -14.49 -8.62 -2.06
CA ASP A 37 -14.64 -7.87 -0.81
C ASP A 37 -15.45 -8.65 0.23
N LEU A 38 -16.60 -9.21 -0.16
CA LEU A 38 -17.46 -10.03 0.70
C LEU A 38 -16.71 -11.25 1.25
N TYR A 39 -16.00 -11.97 0.37
CA TYR A 39 -15.24 -13.15 0.76
C TYR A 39 -14.15 -12.81 1.79
N TYR A 40 -13.29 -11.83 1.51
CA TYR A 40 -12.22 -11.46 2.44
C TYR A 40 -12.76 -10.91 3.75
N ARG A 41 -13.81 -10.07 3.70
CA ARG A 41 -14.49 -9.60 4.91
C ARG A 41 -15.03 -10.75 5.75
N ALA A 42 -15.52 -11.83 5.15
CA ALA A 42 -15.99 -12.99 5.91
C ALA A 42 -14.85 -13.66 6.70
N THR A 43 -13.61 -13.53 6.23
CA THR A 43 -12.41 -14.09 6.89
C THR A 43 -11.75 -13.16 7.91
N TRP A 44 -12.18 -11.91 8.04
CA TRP A 44 -11.55 -10.97 8.98
C TRP A 44 -11.95 -11.26 10.43
N GLN A 45 -10.93 -11.53 11.25
CA GLN A 45 -11.05 -11.49 12.70
C GLN A 45 -10.82 -10.05 13.17
N VAL A 46 -11.88 -9.43 13.69
CA VAL A 46 -11.83 -8.06 14.19
C VAL A 46 -11.36 -8.08 15.64
N THR A 47 -10.35 -7.30 15.94
CA THR A 47 -9.81 -7.12 17.30
C THR A 47 -10.08 -5.68 17.72
N GLU A 48 -10.81 -5.49 18.82
CA GLU A 48 -11.00 -4.15 19.38
C GLU A 48 -9.64 -3.57 19.78
N LEU A 49 -9.31 -2.42 19.20
CA LEU A 49 -8.02 -1.77 19.40
C LEU A 49 -8.29 -0.35 19.92
N PRO A 50 -8.02 -0.05 21.19
CA PRO A 50 -8.32 1.25 21.75
C PRO A 50 -7.45 2.33 21.07
N PRO A 51 -7.96 3.56 20.88
CA PRO A 51 -7.21 4.66 20.26
C PRO A 51 -5.84 4.93 20.90
N SER A 52 -5.69 4.64 22.19
CA SER A 52 -4.45 4.79 22.96
C SER A 52 -3.32 3.84 22.54
N GLU A 53 -3.64 2.74 21.85
CA GLU A 53 -2.64 1.79 21.35
C GLU A 53 -2.04 2.20 20.00
N LEU A 54 -2.65 3.18 19.32
CA LEU A 54 -2.16 3.68 18.05
C LEU A 54 -1.03 4.68 18.28
N GLN A 55 0.01 4.57 17.45
CA GLN A 55 1.19 5.41 17.54
C GLN A 55 1.44 6.15 16.23
N THR A 56 2.15 7.29 16.33
CA THR A 56 2.54 8.04 15.15
C THR A 56 3.45 7.19 14.28
N GLY A 57 3.07 6.98 13.03
CA GLY A 57 3.78 6.18 12.04
C GLY A 57 3.23 4.77 11.83
N ASP A 58 2.26 4.33 12.64
CA ASP A 58 1.49 3.13 12.32
C ASP A 58 0.82 3.30 10.96
N VAL A 59 0.77 2.23 10.17
CA VAL A 59 0.20 2.26 8.82
C VAL A 59 -1.20 1.67 8.88
N ILE A 60 -2.17 2.37 8.29
CA ILE A 60 -3.54 1.87 8.16
C ILE A 60 -3.80 1.54 6.71
N VAL A 61 -4.15 0.28 6.46
CA VAL A 61 -4.72 -0.15 5.19
C VAL A 61 -6.24 -0.11 5.29
N ILE A 62 -6.87 0.41 4.23
CA ILE A 62 -8.27 0.82 4.25
C ILE A 62 -8.98 0.07 3.12
N CYS A 63 -10.11 -0.55 3.46
CA CYS A 63 -11.02 -1.13 2.49
C CYS A 63 -12.20 -0.18 2.33
N ASN A 64 -12.16 0.65 1.30
CA ASN A 64 -13.23 1.63 1.07
C ASN A 64 -14.52 0.92 0.67
N ARG A 65 -15.66 1.50 1.03
CA ARG A 65 -16.92 1.16 0.37
C ARG A 65 -17.04 2.07 -0.84
N TRP A 66 -16.68 1.56 -2.02
CA TRP A 66 -16.44 2.42 -3.20
C TRP A 66 -17.63 3.35 -3.53
N TYR A 67 -18.86 2.91 -3.30
CA TYR A 67 -20.08 3.69 -3.57
C TYR A 67 -20.47 4.71 -2.50
N THR A 68 -19.78 4.76 -1.36
CA THR A 68 -19.97 5.82 -0.34
C THR A 68 -18.91 6.91 -0.43
N LEU A 69 -17.98 6.80 -1.37
CA LEU A 69 -16.97 7.83 -1.57
C LEU A 69 -17.62 9.11 -2.14
N PRO A 70 -17.16 10.29 -1.71
CA PRO A 70 -17.88 11.55 -1.94
C PRO A 70 -17.92 12.01 -3.39
N ARG A 71 -17.03 11.51 -4.25
CA ARG A 71 -16.88 11.94 -5.64
C ARG A 71 -16.82 10.76 -6.60
N LEU A 72 -17.36 10.94 -7.81
CA LEU A 72 -17.40 9.91 -8.87
C LEU A 72 -16.01 9.38 -9.27
N ASP A 73 -15.01 10.26 -9.32
CA ASP A 73 -13.62 9.90 -9.59
C ASP A 73 -13.02 9.03 -8.47
N HIS A 74 -13.35 9.31 -7.20
CA HIS A 74 -12.98 8.47 -6.06
C HIS A 74 -13.66 7.10 -6.14
N MET A 75 -14.97 7.07 -6.43
CA MET A 75 -15.75 5.84 -6.59
C MET A 75 -15.15 4.95 -7.68
N LEU A 76 -14.88 5.52 -8.85
CA LEU A 76 -14.31 4.81 -9.99
C LEU A 76 -12.89 4.30 -9.69
N TYR A 77 -12.06 5.13 -9.04
CA TYR A 77 -10.71 4.74 -8.63
C TYR A 77 -10.72 3.55 -7.67
N SER A 78 -11.55 3.60 -6.62
CA SER A 78 -11.67 2.50 -5.65
C SER A 78 -12.19 1.22 -6.29
N LEU A 79 -13.18 1.32 -7.20
CA LEU A 79 -13.68 0.17 -7.94
C LEU A 79 -12.60 -0.46 -8.83
N LEU A 80 -11.90 0.37 -9.62
CA LEU A 80 -10.87 -0.10 -10.54
C LEU A 80 -9.64 -0.64 -9.82
N SER A 81 -9.20 0.01 -8.73
CA SER A 81 -8.05 -0.44 -7.95
C SER A 81 -8.32 -1.83 -7.35
N LYS A 82 -9.50 -2.09 -6.81
CA LYS A 82 -9.86 -3.41 -6.28
C LYS A 82 -9.84 -4.51 -7.33
N VAL A 83 -10.39 -4.23 -8.52
CA VAL A 83 -10.44 -5.21 -9.60
C VAL A 83 -9.06 -5.45 -10.20
N LEU A 84 -8.33 -4.39 -10.54
CA LEU A 84 -7.05 -4.49 -11.24
C LEU A 84 -5.94 -4.99 -10.33
N LEU A 85 -5.91 -4.52 -9.08
CA LEU A 85 -4.87 -4.87 -8.10
C LEU A 85 -5.20 -6.15 -7.33
N LYS A 86 -6.39 -6.71 -7.56
CA LYS A 86 -6.87 -7.95 -6.91
C LYS A 86 -6.69 -7.89 -5.38
N SER A 87 -6.98 -6.75 -4.78
CA SER A 87 -6.85 -6.51 -3.35
C SER A 87 -8.07 -5.79 -2.83
N THR A 88 -8.53 -6.16 -1.63
CA THR A 88 -9.60 -5.45 -0.94
C THR A 88 -9.12 -4.19 -0.23
N TRP A 89 -7.82 -4.16 0.12
CA TRP A 89 -7.10 -2.98 0.59
C TRP A 89 -6.74 -2.12 -0.62
N ASP A 90 -7.56 -1.10 -0.87
CA ASP A 90 -7.46 -0.22 -2.02
C ASP A 90 -6.89 1.17 -1.68
N ASP A 91 -6.72 1.44 -0.39
CA ASP A 91 -6.26 2.72 0.12
C ASP A 91 -5.36 2.51 1.36
N VAL A 92 -4.50 3.48 1.65
CA VAL A 92 -3.54 3.44 2.74
C VAL A 92 -3.27 4.84 3.29
N GLY A 93 -3.08 4.93 4.60
CA GLY A 93 -2.63 6.12 5.29
C GLY A 93 -1.68 5.78 6.43
N PHE A 94 -1.21 6.78 7.14
CA PHE A 94 -0.47 6.60 8.39
C PHE A 94 -1.17 7.33 9.53
N ILE A 95 -0.98 6.82 10.75
CA ILE A 95 -1.44 7.48 11.96
C ILE A 95 -0.50 8.60 12.32
N TRP A 96 -1.09 9.75 12.64
CA TRP A 96 -0.43 10.83 13.34
C TRP A 96 -1.21 11.11 14.63
N VAL A 97 -0.56 10.90 15.77
CA VAL A 97 -1.17 11.18 17.09
C VAL A 97 -0.86 12.63 17.45
N GLN A 98 -1.92 13.43 17.56
CA GLN A 98 -1.86 14.81 17.99
C GLN A 98 -2.66 14.94 19.29
N ASP A 99 -2.03 15.45 20.35
CA ASP A 99 -2.67 15.68 21.66
C ASP A 99 -3.41 14.44 22.21
N GLY A 100 -2.86 13.24 21.98
CA GLY A 100 -3.44 11.96 22.38
C GLY A 100 -4.56 11.43 21.48
N VAL A 101 -4.94 12.17 20.42
CA VAL A 101 -5.99 11.76 19.47
C VAL A 101 -5.34 11.25 18.17
N PRO A 102 -5.65 10.00 17.75
CA PRO A 102 -5.13 9.48 16.49
C PRO A 102 -5.87 10.08 15.30
N HIS A 103 -5.09 10.70 14.41
CA HIS A 103 -5.53 11.20 13.12
C HIS A 103 -4.98 10.31 12.00
N ILE A 104 -5.77 10.13 10.94
CA ILE A 104 -5.36 9.44 9.73
C ILE A 104 -4.89 10.49 8.73
N CYS A 105 -3.63 10.42 8.36
CA CYS A 105 -3.08 11.16 7.22
C CYS A 105 -3.15 10.28 5.97
N PHE A 106 -3.91 10.72 4.97
CA PHE A 106 -4.14 9.99 3.71
C PHE A 106 -4.11 10.96 2.53
N CYS A 107 -4.09 10.44 1.31
CA CYS A 107 -4.21 11.24 0.09
C CYS A 107 -5.51 10.89 -0.65
N ASP A 108 -6.15 11.89 -1.23
CA ASP A 108 -7.23 11.70 -2.19
C ASP A 108 -7.06 12.61 -3.41
N PHE A 109 -8.10 12.77 -4.23
CA PHE A 109 -8.01 13.55 -5.46
C PHE A 109 -7.92 15.06 -5.20
N GLU A 110 -8.22 15.51 -3.99
CA GLU A 110 -8.13 16.92 -3.60
C GLU A 110 -6.78 17.22 -2.93
N GLY A 111 -6.08 16.21 -2.42
CA GLY A 111 -4.72 16.32 -1.91
C GLY A 111 -4.48 15.42 -0.70
N ALA A 112 -3.39 15.69 0.02
CA ALA A 112 -3.18 15.10 1.33
C ALA A 112 -4.18 15.69 2.33
N LYS A 113 -4.79 14.85 3.16
CA LYS A 113 -5.76 15.23 4.19
C LYS A 113 -5.39 14.57 5.51
N VAL A 114 -5.75 15.25 6.59
CA VAL A 114 -5.63 14.75 7.96
C VAL A 114 -7.00 14.86 8.59
N LEU A 115 -7.56 13.72 9.00
CA LEU A 115 -8.85 13.65 9.69
C LEU A 115 -8.67 12.86 10.98
N SER A 116 -9.42 13.19 12.03
CA SER A 116 -9.54 12.29 13.17
C SER A 116 -10.10 10.94 12.70
N MET A 117 -9.78 9.88 13.43
CA MET A 117 -10.27 8.55 13.08
C MET A 117 -11.81 8.48 12.99
N GLU A 118 -12.50 9.14 13.91
CA GLU A 118 -13.97 9.24 13.91
C GLU A 118 -14.49 9.95 12.67
N SER A 119 -13.98 11.16 12.38
CA SER A 119 -14.39 11.92 11.19
C SER A 119 -14.06 11.20 9.89
N PHE A 120 -12.98 10.41 9.85
CA PHE A 120 -12.67 9.57 8.70
C PHE A 120 -13.72 8.47 8.50
N VAL A 121 -14.08 7.75 9.57
CA VAL A 121 -15.07 6.67 9.55
C VAL A 121 -16.45 7.20 9.13
N GLU A 122 -16.87 8.33 9.69
CA GLU A 122 -18.15 8.95 9.36
C GLU A 122 -18.21 9.43 7.91
N SER A 123 -17.16 10.12 7.45
CA SER A 123 -17.15 10.73 6.12
C SER A 123 -17.05 9.73 4.97
N ARG A 124 -16.26 8.64 5.13
CA ARG A 124 -16.01 7.67 4.06
C ARG A 124 -16.79 6.36 4.20
N MET A 125 -17.25 6.05 5.42
CA MET A 125 -17.89 4.78 5.76
C MET A 125 -17.12 3.56 5.19
N PRO A 126 -15.83 3.40 5.54
CA PRO A 126 -15.04 2.27 5.04
C PRO A 126 -15.70 0.95 5.45
N ARG A 127 -15.47 -0.10 4.66
CA ARG A 127 -15.94 -1.46 5.00
C ARG A 127 -15.13 -2.08 6.13
N GLY A 128 -13.86 -1.72 6.19
CA GLY A 128 -12.98 -2.11 7.26
C GLY A 128 -11.64 -1.41 7.17
N MET A 129 -10.91 -1.43 8.27
CA MET A 129 -9.57 -0.88 8.39
C MET A 129 -8.72 -1.88 9.18
N ALA A 130 -7.47 -2.04 8.73
CA ALA A 130 -6.48 -2.78 9.48
C ALA A 130 -5.27 -1.88 9.76
N VAL A 131 -4.80 -1.92 10.99
CA VAL A 131 -3.58 -1.24 11.40
C VAL A 131 -2.42 -2.22 11.32
N ARG A 132 -1.28 -1.73 10.88
CA ARG A 132 0.01 -2.39 11.02
C ARG A 132 0.88 -1.50 11.89
N LYS A 133 1.14 -1.97 13.11
CA LYS A 133 1.95 -1.21 14.05
C LYS A 133 3.38 -1.13 13.54
N LEU A 134 3.94 0.08 13.55
CA LEU A 134 5.33 0.30 13.17
C LEU A 134 6.21 0.04 14.38
N THR A 135 7.07 -0.97 14.29
CA THR A 135 8.08 -1.22 15.33
C THR A 135 9.46 -0.90 14.79
N VAL A 136 10.27 -0.28 15.66
CA VAL A 136 11.67 0.08 15.39
C VAL A 136 12.49 -0.48 16.53
N ASP A 137 13.13 -1.63 16.31
CA ASP A 137 13.84 -2.39 17.35
C ASP A 137 15.10 -1.68 17.88
N ASP A 138 15.67 -0.76 17.08
CA ASP A 138 16.78 0.08 17.48
C ASP A 138 16.41 1.58 17.30
N PRO A 139 15.95 2.24 18.38
CA PRO A 139 15.56 3.64 18.34
C PRO A 139 16.74 4.58 18.05
N HIS A 140 17.99 4.13 18.26
CA HIS A 140 19.20 4.91 18.04
C HIS A 140 19.74 4.75 16.62
N ALA A 141 19.51 3.61 15.98
CA ALA A 141 19.75 3.44 14.55
C ALA A 141 18.76 4.27 13.73
N GLY A 142 17.56 4.50 14.26
CA GLY A 142 16.45 5.30 13.72
C GLY A 142 16.57 6.82 13.92
N ARG A 143 15.91 7.66 13.10
CA ARG A 143 15.44 8.96 13.61
C ARG A 143 14.14 8.64 14.33
N THR A 144 14.07 8.95 15.62
CA THR A 144 12.85 8.80 16.42
C THR A 144 11.67 9.47 15.71
N LEU A 145 10.49 8.84 15.77
CA LEU A 145 9.26 9.42 15.22
C LEU A 145 8.83 10.58 16.11
N ILE A 146 9.13 11.80 15.67
CA ILE A 146 8.82 13.03 16.39
C ILE A 146 7.54 13.62 15.80
N SER A 147 6.53 13.88 16.63
CA SER A 147 5.22 14.41 16.20
C SER A 147 5.34 15.77 15.48
N SER A 148 6.27 16.64 15.88
CA SER A 148 6.51 17.91 15.17
C SER A 148 7.01 17.73 13.73
N VAL A 149 7.81 16.69 13.47
CA VAL A 149 8.26 16.35 12.12
C VAL A 149 7.11 15.76 11.31
N ALA A 150 6.24 14.96 11.94
CA ALA A 150 5.03 14.46 11.31
C ALA A 150 4.06 15.61 10.94
N ALA A 151 3.89 16.59 11.82
CA ALA A 151 3.11 17.80 11.56
C ALA A 151 3.67 18.60 10.37
N PHE A 152 4.99 18.84 10.38
CA PHE A 152 5.65 19.51 9.27
C PHE A 152 5.50 18.75 7.95
N PHE A 153 5.67 17.42 7.98
CA PHE A 153 5.46 16.57 6.82
C PHE A 153 4.03 16.68 6.28
N ALA A 154 3.02 16.63 7.14
CA ALA A 154 1.61 16.75 6.74
C ALA A 154 1.34 18.10 6.06
N VAL A 155 1.86 19.19 6.64
CA VAL A 155 1.74 20.54 6.07
C VAL A 155 2.42 20.64 4.70
N GLU A 156 3.61 20.07 4.52
CA GLU A 156 4.28 20.06 3.22
C GLU A 156 3.55 19.17 2.20
N ALA A 157 3.03 18.02 2.64
CA ALA A 157 2.29 17.11 1.77
C ALA A 157 0.99 17.74 1.25
N GLN A 158 0.32 18.56 2.06
CA GLN A 158 -0.90 19.29 1.66
C GLN A 158 -0.66 20.31 0.54
N LYS A 159 0.58 20.76 0.32
CA LYS A 159 0.92 21.70 -0.76
C LYS A 159 1.11 21.01 -2.11
N LEU A 160 1.23 19.68 -2.12
CA LEU A 160 1.56 18.92 -3.32
C LEU A 160 0.31 18.53 -4.09
N THR A 161 0.38 18.64 -5.42
CA THR A 161 -0.71 18.22 -6.30
C THR A 161 -0.85 16.69 -6.32
N PRO A 162 -2.04 16.14 -6.04
CA PRO A 162 -2.28 14.71 -6.10
C PRO A 162 -2.30 14.19 -7.55
N HIS A 163 -1.88 12.94 -7.70
CA HIS A 163 -1.80 12.17 -8.94
C HIS A 163 -2.39 10.76 -8.71
N PRO A 164 -3.65 10.64 -8.29
CA PRO A 164 -4.23 9.37 -7.84
C PRO A 164 -4.17 8.28 -8.93
N TRP A 165 -4.40 8.65 -10.19
CA TRP A 165 -4.34 7.71 -11.32
C TRP A 165 -2.95 7.13 -11.59
N TYR A 166 -1.88 7.75 -11.07
CA TYR A 166 -0.53 7.20 -11.17
C TYR A 166 -0.41 5.85 -10.45
N LEU A 167 -1.31 5.53 -9.51
CA LEU A 167 -1.39 4.21 -8.87
C LEU A 167 -1.36 3.08 -9.91
N PHE A 168 -2.09 3.22 -11.01
CA PHE A 168 -2.17 2.15 -12.01
C PHE A 168 -0.83 1.97 -12.73
N SER A 169 -0.15 3.07 -13.08
CA SER A 169 1.21 3.00 -13.64
C SER A 169 2.23 2.47 -12.61
N ALA A 170 2.13 2.89 -11.34
CA ALA A 170 2.96 2.37 -10.26
C ALA A 170 2.70 0.87 -10.00
N SER A 171 1.48 0.39 -10.17
CA SER A 171 1.13 -1.03 -10.02
C SER A 171 1.65 -1.90 -11.16
N THR A 172 1.91 -1.31 -12.34
CA THR A 172 2.48 -2.02 -13.49
C THR A 172 3.98 -2.25 -13.39
N ARG A 173 4.59 -2.19 -12.19
CA ARG A 173 5.95 -2.69 -11.94
C ARG A 173 6.09 -4.07 -12.61
N HIS A 174 6.82 -4.13 -13.71
CA HIS A 174 6.91 -5.33 -14.54
C HIS A 174 8.36 -5.69 -14.84
N GLY A 175 8.60 -6.97 -15.10
CA GLY A 175 9.91 -7.47 -15.49
C GLY A 175 10.96 -7.20 -14.43
N GLN A 176 12.00 -6.45 -14.80
CA GLN A 176 13.14 -6.20 -13.91
C GLN A 176 12.77 -5.35 -12.70
N GLU A 177 11.83 -4.39 -12.82
CA GLU A 177 11.46 -3.50 -11.70
C GLU A 177 10.84 -4.27 -10.55
N ASN A 178 9.91 -5.18 -10.86
CA ASN A 178 9.30 -6.03 -9.84
C ASN A 178 10.31 -7.00 -9.24
N LYS A 179 11.15 -7.64 -10.06
CA LYS A 179 12.23 -8.51 -9.56
C LYS A 179 13.15 -7.75 -8.61
N TYR A 180 13.42 -6.49 -8.92
CA TYR A 180 14.27 -5.69 -8.07
C TYR A 180 13.60 -5.31 -6.75
N TYR A 181 12.32 -4.92 -6.79
CA TYR A 181 11.54 -4.70 -5.58
C TYR A 181 11.51 -5.94 -4.68
N GLU A 182 11.18 -7.10 -5.23
CA GLU A 182 11.14 -8.37 -4.50
C GLU A 182 12.51 -8.71 -3.89
N PHE A 183 13.59 -8.51 -4.65
CA PHE A 183 14.95 -8.72 -4.17
C PHE A 183 15.29 -7.79 -3.00
N MET A 184 14.85 -6.52 -3.05
CA MET A 184 15.04 -5.57 -1.95
C MET A 184 14.29 -6.00 -0.68
N VAL A 185 13.08 -6.51 -0.82
CA VAL A 185 12.32 -7.09 0.31
C VAL A 185 13.06 -8.29 0.89
N GLU A 186 13.63 -9.16 0.07
CA GLU A 186 14.42 -10.31 0.53
C GLU A 186 15.69 -9.86 1.27
N MET A 187 16.39 -8.84 0.77
CA MET A 187 17.54 -8.25 1.45
C MET A 187 17.18 -7.70 2.82
N TRP A 188 16.06 -6.99 2.94
CA TRP A 188 15.57 -6.52 4.25
C TRP A 188 15.31 -7.70 5.20
N ARG A 189 14.63 -8.75 4.73
CA ARG A 189 14.40 -9.97 5.55
C ARG A 189 15.72 -10.59 6.01
N GLN A 190 16.72 -10.63 5.14
CA GLN A 190 18.05 -11.16 5.49
C GLN A 190 18.76 -10.27 6.54
N ARG A 191 18.71 -8.94 6.40
CA ARG A 191 19.25 -8.00 7.41
C ARG A 191 18.58 -8.21 8.77
N ARG A 192 17.26 -8.32 8.76
CA ARG A 192 16.48 -8.57 9.97
C ARG A 192 16.83 -9.90 10.62
N LYS A 193 16.95 -10.97 9.83
CA LYS A 193 17.38 -12.29 10.33
C LYS A 193 18.73 -12.21 11.04
N ILE A 194 19.70 -11.50 10.48
CA ILE A 194 21.02 -11.30 11.11
C ILE A 194 20.88 -10.56 12.44
N TYR A 195 20.08 -9.49 12.48
CA TYR A 195 19.81 -8.74 13.71
C TYR A 195 19.17 -9.63 14.79
N GLU A 196 18.14 -10.39 14.44
CA GLU A 196 17.47 -11.29 15.39
C GLU A 196 18.40 -12.39 15.91
N MET A 197 19.28 -12.92 15.05
CA MET A 197 20.32 -13.86 15.46
C MET A 197 21.29 -13.23 16.46
N GLY A 198 21.68 -11.97 16.25
CA GLY A 198 22.47 -11.20 17.22
C GLY A 198 21.75 -11.03 18.56
N LYS A 199 20.49 -10.60 18.54
CA LYS A 199 19.66 -10.40 19.73
C LYS A 199 19.45 -11.70 20.53
N ARG A 200 19.40 -12.85 19.85
CA ARG A 200 19.25 -14.18 20.46
C ARG A 200 20.58 -14.84 20.86
N ASN A 201 21.71 -14.12 20.79
CA ASN A 201 23.05 -14.64 21.07
C ASN A 201 23.39 -15.92 20.27
N ALA A 202 22.99 -15.97 18.99
CA ALA A 202 23.42 -17.05 18.10
C ALA A 202 24.95 -17.08 17.97
N SER A 203 25.50 -18.23 17.56
CA SER A 203 26.95 -18.36 17.42
C SER A 203 27.53 -17.36 16.41
N SER A 204 28.72 -16.84 16.71
CA SER A 204 29.43 -15.90 15.84
C SER A 204 29.65 -16.45 14.43
N LEU A 205 29.91 -17.75 14.31
CA LEU A 205 30.04 -18.45 13.04
C LEU A 205 28.73 -18.42 12.22
N ALA A 206 27.58 -18.66 12.85
CA ALA A 206 26.29 -18.63 12.18
C ALA A 206 25.94 -17.22 11.70
N ILE A 207 26.21 -16.19 12.52
CA ILE A 207 26.03 -14.77 12.14
C ILE A 207 26.95 -14.41 10.97
N LYS A 208 28.21 -14.85 10.99
CA LYS A 208 29.18 -14.59 9.92
C LYS A 208 28.71 -15.17 8.59
N GLY A 209 28.25 -16.42 8.57
CA GLY A 209 27.73 -17.04 7.34
C GLY A 209 26.51 -16.30 6.76
N GLN A 210 25.60 -15.80 7.61
CA GLN A 210 24.48 -14.98 7.14
C GLN A 210 24.93 -13.59 6.65
N THR A 211 25.98 -13.02 7.25
CA THR A 211 26.54 -11.72 6.86
C THR A 211 27.25 -11.80 5.51
N GLU A 212 27.95 -12.90 5.22
CA GLU A 212 28.55 -13.15 3.90
C GLU A 212 27.47 -13.24 2.82
N LYS A 213 26.39 -14.00 3.08
CA LYS A 213 25.22 -14.02 2.19
C LYS A 213 24.64 -12.62 1.94
N LEU A 214 24.50 -11.80 2.98
CA LEU A 214 24.01 -10.42 2.81
C LEU A 214 24.95 -9.58 1.92
N ARG A 215 26.27 -9.72 2.05
CA ARG A 215 27.23 -9.02 1.19
C ARG A 215 27.09 -9.43 -0.27
N GLU A 216 26.90 -10.71 -0.56
CA GLU A 216 26.63 -11.18 -1.92
C GLU A 216 25.34 -10.58 -2.49
N MET A 217 24.29 -10.50 -1.66
CA MET A 217 23.04 -9.86 -2.05
C MET A 217 23.24 -8.36 -2.33
N GLU A 218 24.07 -7.64 -1.58
CA GLU A 218 24.39 -6.23 -1.84
C GLU A 218 25.13 -6.00 -3.15
N VAL A 219 25.97 -6.95 -3.59
CA VAL A 219 26.59 -6.91 -4.91
C VAL A 219 25.55 -7.12 -6.00
N MET A 220 24.67 -8.12 -5.85
CA MET A 220 23.58 -8.37 -6.78
C MET A 220 22.60 -7.20 -6.84
N GLN A 221 22.34 -6.54 -5.72
CA GLN A 221 21.50 -5.34 -5.64
C GLN A 221 22.03 -4.25 -6.57
N LYS A 222 23.34 -3.97 -6.53
CA LYS A 222 23.98 -2.98 -7.39
C LYS A 222 23.87 -3.37 -8.87
N HIS A 223 24.00 -4.65 -9.18
CA HIS A 223 23.82 -5.15 -10.55
C HIS A 223 22.37 -4.94 -11.03
N LEU A 224 21.38 -5.37 -10.25
CA LEU A 224 19.96 -5.19 -10.58
C LEU A 224 19.57 -3.72 -10.72
N ALA A 225 20.18 -2.83 -9.93
CA ALA A 225 19.99 -1.38 -10.01
C ALA A 225 20.27 -0.82 -11.41
N THR A 226 21.26 -1.38 -12.13
CA THR A 226 21.68 -0.87 -13.43
C THR A 226 20.62 -1.04 -14.52
N PHE A 227 19.67 -1.96 -14.32
CA PHE A 227 18.56 -2.19 -15.24
C PHE A 227 17.33 -1.34 -14.93
N GLN A 228 17.34 -0.59 -13.82
CA GLN A 228 16.21 0.24 -13.42
C GLN A 228 16.39 1.69 -13.84
N LYS A 229 15.38 2.22 -14.52
CA LYS A 229 15.31 3.65 -14.81
C LYS A 229 14.86 4.37 -13.54
N GLN A 230 15.64 5.33 -13.07
CA GLN A 230 15.24 6.17 -11.95
C GLN A 230 14.06 7.08 -12.37
N GLU A 231 12.99 7.04 -11.59
CA GLU A 231 11.89 7.99 -11.70
C GLU A 231 12.33 9.30 -11.03
N THR A 232 12.37 10.39 -11.79
CA THR A 232 12.83 11.70 -11.30
C THR A 232 11.70 12.55 -10.73
N SER A 233 10.46 12.21 -11.06
CA SER A 233 9.28 13.00 -10.67
C SER A 233 8.53 12.32 -9.54
N PHE A 234 8.36 13.04 -8.44
CA PHE A 234 7.47 12.60 -7.38
C PHE A 234 6.01 12.73 -7.84
N ARG A 235 5.22 11.69 -7.59
CA ARG A 235 3.77 11.65 -7.87
C ARG A 235 3.07 11.33 -6.57
N LEU A 236 2.34 12.31 -6.03
CA LEU A 236 1.61 12.13 -4.79
C LEU A 236 0.37 11.28 -5.03
N PHE A 237 0.29 10.15 -4.35
CA PHE A 237 -0.90 9.34 -4.12
C PHE A 237 -0.68 8.56 -2.82
N ASN A 238 -1.67 7.79 -2.42
CA ASN A 238 -1.83 7.25 -1.07
C ASN A 238 -0.62 6.42 -0.64
N GLY A 239 -0.18 5.48 -1.48
CA GLY A 239 1.03 4.68 -1.20
C GLY A 239 2.31 5.51 -1.15
N SER A 240 2.48 6.47 -2.06
CA SER A 240 3.66 7.34 -2.05
C SER A 240 3.72 8.31 -0.88
N LEU A 241 2.57 8.70 -0.33
CA LEU A 241 2.49 9.55 0.85
C LEU A 241 3.07 8.80 2.06
N VAL A 242 2.59 7.58 2.28
CA VAL A 242 3.05 6.72 3.40
C VAL A 242 4.53 6.34 3.21
N ALA A 243 4.94 5.96 2.00
CA ALA A 243 6.34 5.66 1.71
C ALA A 243 7.25 6.88 1.99
N SER A 244 6.83 8.06 1.55
CA SER A 244 7.57 9.32 1.78
C SER A 244 7.65 9.69 3.25
N PHE A 245 6.58 9.43 4.02
CA PHE A 245 6.57 9.61 5.46
C PHE A 245 7.63 8.71 6.12
N LEU A 246 7.58 7.39 5.90
CA LEU A 246 8.55 6.44 6.47
C LEU A 246 10.00 6.76 6.04
N ALA A 247 10.17 7.17 4.80
CA ALA A 247 11.44 7.62 4.24
C ALA A 247 11.98 8.90 4.90
N THR A 248 11.11 9.79 5.39
CA THR A 248 11.51 11.03 6.09
C THR A 248 12.21 10.73 7.42
N PHE A 249 11.85 9.62 8.07
CA PHE A 249 12.51 9.11 9.27
C PHE A 249 13.65 8.13 8.97
N ASP A 250 14.04 8.00 7.69
CA ASP A 250 15.07 7.08 7.18
C ASP A 250 14.79 5.61 7.58
N LEU A 251 13.51 5.25 7.65
CA LEU A 251 13.07 3.88 7.94
C LEU A 251 12.98 3.06 6.65
N LEU A 252 12.43 3.67 5.60
CA LEU A 252 12.23 3.03 4.28
C LEU A 252 13.34 3.41 3.31
N ASP A 253 13.74 2.49 2.43
CA ASP A 253 14.76 2.80 1.43
C ASP A 253 14.26 3.80 0.38
N ARG A 254 14.68 5.06 0.53
CA ARG A 254 14.42 6.14 -0.44
C ARG A 254 14.99 5.84 -1.81
N ASN A 255 16.10 5.11 -1.87
CA ASN A 255 16.75 4.88 -3.14
C ASN A 255 15.86 3.96 -3.98
N LEU A 256 15.16 2.99 -3.36
CA LEU A 256 14.62 1.85 -4.10
C LEU A 256 13.41 1.14 -3.46
N PRO A 257 12.33 0.95 -4.22
CA PRO A 257 11.95 1.77 -5.38
C PRO A 257 11.64 3.21 -4.94
N SER A 258 11.51 4.13 -5.90
CA SER A 258 11.06 5.50 -5.61
C SER A 258 9.82 5.47 -4.70
N PRO A 259 9.69 6.39 -3.72
CA PRO A 259 8.49 6.50 -2.91
C PRO A 259 7.20 6.54 -3.76
N SER A 260 7.25 7.11 -4.97
CA SER A 260 6.12 7.12 -5.91
C SER A 260 5.73 5.74 -6.49
N ARG A 261 6.49 4.68 -6.24
CA ARG A 261 6.20 3.34 -6.79
C ARG A 261 5.58 2.39 -5.77
N TYR A 262 5.39 2.82 -4.53
CA TYR A 262 4.70 2.03 -3.52
C TYR A 262 3.20 2.13 -3.69
N VAL A 263 2.55 0.99 -3.86
CA VAL A 263 1.09 0.91 -3.97
C VAL A 263 0.47 0.53 -2.62
N PRO A 264 -0.81 0.86 -2.34
CA PRO A 264 -1.44 0.53 -1.07
C PRO A 264 -1.31 -0.94 -0.64
N GLN A 265 -1.29 -1.86 -1.61
CA GLN A 265 -1.15 -3.30 -1.34
C GLN A 265 0.22 -3.67 -0.78
N ASP A 266 1.28 -2.92 -1.13
CA ASP A 266 2.62 -3.20 -0.61
C ASP A 266 2.65 -3.06 0.91
N PHE A 267 1.86 -2.13 1.46
CA PHE A 267 1.75 -1.91 2.90
C PHE A 267 0.95 -3.00 3.60
N ALA A 268 0.15 -3.79 2.88
CA ALA A 268 -0.43 -5.02 3.43
C ALA A 268 0.59 -6.16 3.51
N HIS A 269 1.80 -5.97 2.96
CA HIS A 269 2.91 -6.93 2.96
C HIS A 269 4.20 -6.29 3.52
N ASP A 270 5.30 -7.03 3.47
CA ASP A 270 6.59 -6.50 3.91
C ASP A 270 7.15 -5.48 2.92
N LEU A 271 7.84 -4.48 3.46
CA LEU A 271 8.48 -3.40 2.71
C LEU A 271 10.01 -3.48 2.83
N PRO A 272 10.77 -2.94 1.87
CA PRO A 272 12.23 -2.87 1.94
C PRO A 272 12.68 -1.76 2.92
N PHE A 273 12.54 -2.01 4.23
CA PHE A 273 13.06 -1.10 5.24
C PHE A 273 14.59 -1.07 5.22
N LYS A 274 15.17 0.10 5.48
CA LYS A 274 16.62 0.31 5.63
C LYS A 274 17.16 -0.20 6.96
N ARG A 275 16.35 -0.06 8.00
CA ARG A 275 16.73 -0.27 9.40
C ARG A 275 16.00 -1.49 9.96
N VAL A 276 16.20 -1.71 11.25
CA VAL A 276 15.48 -2.70 12.07
C VAL A 276 14.04 -2.24 12.34
N ALA A 277 13.37 -1.79 11.29
CA ALA A 277 11.99 -1.37 11.30
C ALA A 277 11.14 -2.43 10.59
N MET A 278 9.90 -2.57 11.04
CA MET A 278 8.91 -3.45 10.42
C MET A 278 7.50 -2.90 10.61
N LEU A 279 6.59 -3.43 9.80
CA LEU A 279 5.17 -3.36 10.07
C LEU A 279 4.73 -4.71 10.64
N GLU A 280 4.11 -4.71 11.82
CA GLU A 280 3.48 -5.90 12.40
C GLU A 280 2.42 -6.48 11.48
N GLU A 281 1.95 -7.70 11.76
CA GLU A 281 0.84 -8.28 11.00
C GLU A 281 -0.40 -7.35 11.04
N PRO A 282 -1.18 -7.27 9.95
CA PRO A 282 -2.35 -6.41 9.91
C PRO A 282 -3.41 -6.89 10.90
N VAL A 283 -3.74 -6.02 11.85
CA VAL A 283 -4.84 -6.22 12.81
C VAL A 283 -6.04 -5.44 12.33
N VAL A 284 -7.10 -6.16 11.93
CA VAL A 284 -8.38 -5.53 11.57
C VAL A 284 -9.02 -5.03 12.85
N PHE A 285 -9.15 -3.71 13.00
CA PHE A 285 -9.71 -3.09 14.20
C PHE A 285 -11.07 -2.45 13.97
N PHE A 286 -11.48 -2.33 12.71
CA PHE A 286 -12.77 -1.76 12.33
C PHE A 286 -13.40 -2.55 11.19
N ARG A 287 -14.71 -2.79 11.29
CA ARG A 287 -15.52 -3.44 10.26
C ARG A 287 -16.95 -2.90 10.31
N ASN A 288 -17.50 -2.58 9.13
CA ASN A 288 -18.85 -2.06 8.92
C ASN A 288 -19.67 -2.94 7.97
#